data_AF-A0A1K2HRT2-F1
#
_entry.id   AF-A0A1K2HRT2-F1
#
_cell.length_a   1.000
_cell.length_b   1.000
_cell.length_c   1.000
_cell.angle_alpha   90.00
_cell.angle_beta   90.00
_cell.angle_gamma   90.00
#
_symmetry.space_group_name_H-M   'P 1'
#
loop_
_entity.id
_entity.type
_entity.pdbx_description
1 polymer ?
#
loop_
_entity_poly.entity_id
_entity_poly.type
_entity_poly.pdbx_seq_one_letter_code
_entity_poly.pdbx_strand_id
1 'polypeptide(L)'
;MLKTPQRTVLATVLSLSLAACGGGGGGGETPTPTPPSDRPTLAQTYTPSGRTAAGDVFVHLFEWKWADVANECENVLGPKGYKAVQISPPQEHIAGAQWWTRYQPVSYALESRSGTRAQFINMVNRCKAAGVDVYADAVINHMSASSAGTGTGGTTYTKYNYPGLYASGDFHTACSINNYGNAANVQDCELVGLADLKTESTTVRQKIANYLISLADLGVAGFRIDATKHIQPVDLDEILKLVNNDALAKGRARPYVFAEVIGAGGEAVQPRDYYGLGYSSGGAADITEFTFRFTSHKFQQVGGNQYLAQLNPNGLSGSQFSVAAWNLMPSDKAVVFLENHDTQREDGSGIRYTDGVVHRLANIWMLAQPYGYPSIMSSYGFDRANTAGKDAGPPATAASSNCAASWPATPGVGSWICEHRDAAIANMVAFRKQVAGTAITNWWDNGANAIAFSRGGQGFVAINREGSNVQRSFQTGMAAGNYCDVTTGLKNGTVCDGNVVTVAADGTAMLNLAPNTAVAIHAGQKL
;
A
#
# COMPACT_ATOMS: atom_id res chain seq x y z
N MET A 1 -11.57 31.09 -25.04
CA MET A 1 -10.11 31.27 -25.20
C MET A 1 -9.55 31.77 -23.88
N LEU A 2 -8.35 31.28 -23.54
CA LEU A 2 -7.43 31.66 -22.46
C LEU A 2 -7.50 30.89 -21.13
N LYS A 3 -6.63 29.88 -21.10
CA LYS A 3 -5.65 29.53 -20.06
C LYS A 3 -6.14 28.80 -18.81
N THR A 4 -6.32 27.49 -18.97
CA THR A 4 -6.07 26.48 -17.93
C THR A 4 -4.57 26.44 -17.60
N PRO A 5 -4.14 26.59 -16.35
CA PRO A 5 -2.76 26.31 -15.98
C PRO A 5 -2.62 24.81 -15.73
N GLN A 6 -2.01 24.11 -16.68
CA GLN A 6 -1.36 22.82 -16.42
C GLN A 6 -0.26 23.07 -15.39
N ARG A 7 -0.44 22.59 -14.16
CA ARG A 7 0.65 22.54 -13.19
C ARG A 7 1.38 21.22 -13.37
N THR A 8 2.58 21.32 -13.91
CA THR A 8 3.62 20.30 -13.94
C THR A 8 3.85 19.79 -12.52
N VAL A 9 3.58 18.50 -12.29
CA VAL A 9 3.94 17.82 -11.04
C VAL A 9 5.39 17.40 -11.19
N LEU A 10 6.30 18.04 -10.45
CA LEU A 10 7.62 17.45 -10.19
C LEU A 10 7.37 16.20 -9.35
N ALA A 11 7.64 15.03 -9.94
CA ALA A 11 7.87 13.81 -9.17
C ALA A 11 9.09 14.07 -8.28
N THR A 12 8.83 14.38 -7.00
CA THR A 12 9.90 14.57 -6.02
C THR A 12 10.25 13.18 -5.53
N VAL A 13 11.06 12.47 -6.32
CA VAL A 13 11.77 11.29 -5.82
C VAL A 13 12.58 11.76 -4.63
N LEU A 14 12.46 11.04 -3.51
CA LEU A 14 13.22 11.28 -2.29
C LEU A 14 14.71 11.27 -2.67
N SER A 15 15.28 12.45 -2.88
CA SER A 15 16.71 12.62 -3.05
C SER A 15 17.32 12.38 -1.68
N LEU A 16 17.80 11.15 -1.45
CA LEU A 16 18.75 10.85 -0.38
C LEU A 16 19.98 11.73 -0.62
N SER A 17 20.08 12.83 0.09
CA SER A 17 21.27 13.66 0.13
C SER A 17 22.33 12.95 0.98
N LEU A 18 23.05 12.01 0.38
CA LEU A 18 24.33 11.55 0.92
C LEU A 18 25.32 12.71 0.84
N ALA A 19 25.68 13.25 2.00
CA ALA A 19 26.82 14.14 2.14
C ALA A 19 28.10 13.35 1.79
N ALA A 20 28.57 13.50 0.56
CA ALA A 20 29.86 13.00 0.13
C ALA A 20 30.96 13.87 0.75
N CYS A 21 31.76 13.29 1.65
CA CYS A 21 33.03 13.88 2.06
C CYS A 21 33.95 13.98 0.83
N GLY A 22 34.35 15.20 0.50
CA GLY A 22 35.23 15.50 -0.63
C GLY A 22 36.64 14.95 -0.44
N GLY A 23 37.12 14.29 -1.50
CA GLY A 23 38.52 14.00 -1.74
C GLY A 23 38.75 13.99 -3.25
N GLY A 24 39.41 15.03 -3.76
CA GLY A 24 39.62 15.24 -5.19
C GLY A 24 40.61 14.25 -5.82
N GLY A 25 40.38 13.93 -7.08
CA GLY A 25 41.31 13.21 -7.96
C GLY A 25 40.69 13.03 -9.34
N GLY A 26 41.21 13.75 -10.35
CA GLY A 26 40.70 13.72 -11.71
C GLY A 26 40.93 12.38 -12.43
N GLY A 27 39.99 12.02 -13.31
CA GLY A 27 40.08 10.88 -14.22
C GLY A 27 38.91 10.91 -15.20
N GLY A 28 39.18 10.80 -16.50
CA GLY A 28 38.27 11.10 -17.60
C GLY A 28 36.96 10.30 -17.62
N GLU A 29 35.90 10.95 -18.07
CA GLU A 29 34.61 10.34 -18.37
C GLU A 29 34.79 9.31 -19.49
N THR A 30 34.73 8.04 -19.12
CA THR A 30 34.47 6.96 -20.05
C THR A 30 32.99 7.05 -20.43
N PRO A 31 32.61 7.02 -21.72
CA PRO A 31 31.21 7.07 -22.11
C PRO A 31 30.49 5.86 -21.52
N THR A 32 29.53 6.12 -20.64
CA THR A 32 28.67 5.12 -20.04
C THR A 32 27.94 4.39 -21.18
N PRO A 33 28.03 3.06 -21.30
CA PRO A 33 27.34 2.36 -22.37
C PRO A 33 25.84 2.66 -22.27
N THR A 34 25.27 3.18 -23.35
CA THR A 34 23.85 3.52 -23.41
C THR A 34 23.05 2.21 -23.36
N PRO A 35 22.07 2.09 -22.46
CA PRO A 35 21.15 0.95 -22.43
C PRO A 35 20.49 0.73 -23.81
N PRO A 36 20.19 -0.52 -24.20
CA PRO A 36 19.58 -0.82 -25.50
C PRO A 36 18.23 -0.12 -25.68
N SER A 37 17.98 0.43 -26.87
CA SER A 37 16.81 1.29 -27.14
C SER A 37 15.49 0.53 -27.30
N ASP A 38 15.53 -0.66 -27.89
CA ASP A 38 14.33 -1.46 -28.15
C ASP A 38 14.01 -2.33 -26.93
N ARG A 39 12.98 -1.95 -26.18
CA ARG A 39 12.53 -2.70 -25.01
C ARG A 39 11.37 -3.62 -25.37
N PRO A 40 11.44 -4.92 -25.03
CA PRO A 40 10.29 -5.79 -25.18
C PRO A 40 9.12 -5.27 -24.32
N THR A 41 7.91 -5.46 -24.79
CA THR A 41 6.68 -5.06 -24.07
C THR A 41 5.93 -6.30 -23.62
N LEU A 42 5.28 -6.18 -22.46
CA LEU A 42 4.39 -7.21 -21.96
C LEU A 42 2.97 -6.93 -22.46
N ALA A 43 2.26 -7.97 -22.92
CA ALA A 43 0.87 -7.83 -23.32
C ALA A 43 0.03 -7.34 -22.12
N GLN A 44 -0.89 -6.41 -22.34
CA GLN A 44 -1.73 -5.87 -21.27
C GLN A 44 -2.92 -6.77 -20.92
N THR A 45 -3.07 -7.93 -21.56
CA THR A 45 -4.11 -8.91 -21.20
C THR A 45 -3.85 -9.46 -19.81
N TYR A 46 -4.89 -9.55 -18.98
CA TYR A 46 -4.76 -9.96 -17.59
C TYR A 46 -5.96 -10.72 -17.04
N THR A 47 -5.73 -11.38 -15.90
CA THR A 47 -6.77 -11.97 -15.06
C THR A 47 -6.96 -11.12 -13.80
N PRO A 48 -8.20 -10.79 -13.39
CA PRO A 48 -8.48 -10.14 -12.11
C PRO A 48 -7.98 -10.97 -10.93
N SER A 49 -7.40 -10.34 -9.91
CA SER A 49 -6.95 -11.05 -8.69
C SER A 49 -8.10 -11.56 -7.81
N GLY A 50 -9.30 -10.99 -7.98
CA GLY A 50 -10.48 -11.28 -7.17
C GLY A 50 -10.53 -10.57 -5.81
N ARG A 51 -9.45 -9.91 -5.38
CA ARG A 51 -9.36 -9.23 -4.05
C ARG A 51 -10.40 -8.12 -3.90
N THR A 52 -10.53 -7.27 -4.91
CA THR A 52 -11.55 -6.22 -4.97
C THR A 52 -12.97 -6.80 -4.90
N ALA A 53 -13.25 -7.85 -5.69
CA ALA A 53 -14.58 -8.48 -5.74
C ALA A 53 -14.96 -9.15 -4.42
N ALA A 54 -13.99 -9.71 -3.69
CA ALA A 54 -14.19 -10.30 -2.37
C ALA A 54 -14.44 -9.25 -1.26
N GLY A 55 -14.18 -7.96 -1.53
CA GLY A 55 -14.20 -6.92 -0.49
C GLY A 55 -13.07 -7.09 0.53
N ASP A 56 -11.97 -7.72 0.13
CA ASP A 56 -10.80 -7.92 0.99
C ASP A 56 -10.16 -6.57 1.35
N VAL A 57 -9.48 -6.54 2.51
CA VAL A 57 -8.64 -5.43 2.99
C VAL A 57 -7.38 -6.00 3.60
N PHE A 58 -6.23 -5.35 3.41
CA PHE A 58 -5.01 -5.71 4.13
C PHE A 58 -4.40 -4.52 4.85
N VAL A 59 -3.48 -4.82 5.76
CA VAL A 59 -2.74 -3.82 6.53
C VAL A 59 -1.24 -3.92 6.22
N HIS A 60 -0.55 -2.79 6.13
CA HIS A 60 0.91 -2.75 6.14
C HIS A 60 1.41 -2.46 7.56
N LEU A 61 1.88 -3.49 8.27
CA LEU A 61 2.49 -3.37 9.60
C LEU A 61 3.97 -2.99 9.46
N PHE A 62 4.20 -1.73 9.10
CA PHE A 62 5.52 -1.24 8.73
C PHE A 62 6.49 -1.25 9.92
N GLU A 63 7.63 -1.94 9.74
CA GLU A 63 8.70 -2.13 10.73
C GLU A 63 8.35 -2.97 11.96
N TRP A 64 7.18 -3.63 11.99
CA TRP A 64 6.81 -4.50 13.10
C TRP A 64 7.71 -5.74 13.17
N LYS A 65 8.04 -6.18 14.39
CA LYS A 65 8.77 -7.44 14.61
C LYS A 65 7.88 -8.65 14.33
N TRP A 66 8.45 -9.78 13.91
CA TRP A 66 7.67 -10.94 13.46
C TRP A 66 6.79 -11.52 14.58
N ALA A 67 7.29 -11.50 15.82
CA ALA A 67 6.52 -11.90 16.99
C ALA A 67 5.32 -10.98 17.25
N ASP A 68 5.47 -9.67 17.01
CA ASP A 68 4.37 -8.70 17.14
C ASP A 68 3.32 -8.91 16.04
N VAL A 69 3.74 -9.13 14.79
CA VAL A 69 2.83 -9.45 13.68
C VAL A 69 2.04 -10.73 13.97
N ALA A 70 2.70 -11.77 14.48
CA ALA A 70 2.05 -13.03 14.84
C ALA A 70 0.94 -12.83 15.90
N ASN A 71 1.23 -12.06 16.95
CA ASN A 71 0.25 -11.71 17.97
C ASN A 71 -0.88 -10.84 17.39
N GLU A 72 -0.55 -9.93 16.48
CA GLU A 72 -1.53 -9.05 15.83
C GLU A 72 -2.52 -9.83 14.97
N CYS A 73 -2.03 -10.82 14.23
CA CYS A 73 -2.85 -11.71 13.41
C CYS A 73 -3.94 -12.41 14.23
N GLU A 74 -3.58 -12.95 15.39
CA GLU A 74 -4.50 -13.71 16.25
C GLU A 74 -5.49 -12.82 17.00
N ASN A 75 -5.01 -11.69 17.54
CA ASN A 75 -5.78 -10.90 18.49
C ASN A 75 -6.56 -9.75 17.83
N VAL A 76 -6.15 -9.30 16.65
CA VAL A 76 -6.73 -8.12 15.99
C VAL A 76 -7.12 -8.42 14.55
N LEU A 77 -6.16 -8.77 13.70
CA LEU A 77 -6.39 -8.82 12.25
C LEU A 77 -7.40 -9.89 11.85
N GLY A 78 -7.21 -11.13 12.34
CA GLY A 78 -8.13 -12.24 12.10
C GLY A 78 -9.54 -11.94 12.62
N PRO A 79 -9.71 -11.58 13.92
CA PRO A 79 -11.01 -11.21 14.48
C PRO A 79 -11.72 -10.04 13.76
N LYS A 80 -10.99 -9.07 13.24
CA LYS A 80 -11.54 -7.93 12.47
C LYS A 80 -11.77 -8.25 10.99
N GLY A 81 -11.31 -9.40 10.51
CA GLY A 81 -11.54 -9.87 9.15
C GLY A 81 -10.59 -9.30 8.10
N TYR A 82 -9.41 -8.80 8.51
CA TYR A 82 -8.36 -8.44 7.57
C TYR A 82 -7.92 -9.68 6.78
N LYS A 83 -7.80 -9.53 5.47
CA LYS A 83 -7.38 -10.64 4.60
C LYS A 83 -5.92 -10.98 4.75
N ALA A 84 -5.08 -9.95 4.90
CA ALA A 84 -3.64 -10.11 4.89
C ALA A 84 -2.91 -9.03 5.71
N VAL A 85 -1.64 -9.31 5.98
CA VAL A 85 -0.64 -8.35 6.46
C VAL A 85 0.51 -8.26 5.47
N GLN A 86 0.83 -7.06 5.01
CA GLN A 86 2.11 -6.74 4.40
C GLN A 86 3.14 -6.51 5.52
N ILE A 87 4.26 -7.21 5.45
CA ILE A 87 5.42 -7.03 6.33
C ILE A 87 6.52 -6.25 5.61
N SER A 88 7.37 -5.55 6.36
CA SER A 88 8.61 -4.97 5.82
C SER A 88 9.56 -6.04 5.26
N PRO A 89 10.55 -5.65 4.43
CA PRO A 89 11.44 -6.61 3.77
C PRO A 89 12.04 -7.64 4.75
N PRO A 90 11.82 -8.95 4.53
CA PRO A 90 12.23 -9.98 5.47
C PRO A 90 13.65 -10.50 5.26
N GLN A 91 14.24 -10.21 4.10
CA GLN A 91 15.61 -10.61 3.79
C GLN A 91 16.66 -9.80 4.57
N GLU A 92 17.87 -10.33 4.64
CA GLU A 92 19.03 -9.65 5.17
C GLU A 92 19.30 -8.37 4.37
N HIS A 93 19.49 -7.29 5.11
CA HIS A 93 19.71 -5.97 4.57
C HIS A 93 20.91 -5.32 5.26
N ILE A 94 21.32 -4.14 4.80
CA ILE A 94 22.44 -3.42 5.42
C ILE A 94 22.12 -3.06 6.88
N ALA A 95 23.16 -2.96 7.70
CA ALA A 95 23.04 -2.45 9.06
C ALA A 95 22.78 -0.94 9.07
N GLY A 96 21.97 -0.49 10.03
CA GLY A 96 21.70 0.92 10.29
C GLY A 96 20.41 1.10 11.07
N ALA A 97 20.14 2.32 11.51
CA ALA A 97 18.94 2.64 12.30
C ALA A 97 17.78 3.13 11.43
N GLN A 98 18.06 3.65 10.24
CA GLN A 98 17.08 4.25 9.35
C GLN A 98 16.13 3.18 8.77
N TRP A 99 14.87 3.53 8.52
CA TRP A 99 13.89 2.58 7.97
C TRP A 99 14.29 2.07 6.57
N TRP A 100 14.84 2.97 5.75
CA TRP A 100 15.19 2.67 4.35
C TRP A 100 16.35 1.66 4.23
N THR A 101 17.08 1.37 5.31
CA THR A 101 18.14 0.36 5.30
C THR A 101 17.62 -1.03 4.90
N ARG A 102 16.35 -1.33 5.18
CA ARG A 102 15.70 -2.58 4.74
C ARG A 102 15.59 -2.74 3.23
N TYR A 103 15.57 -1.63 2.51
CA TYR A 103 15.47 -1.57 1.06
C TYR A 103 16.85 -1.63 0.40
N GLN A 104 17.88 -2.06 1.13
CA GLN A 104 19.20 -2.37 0.58
C GLN A 104 19.57 -3.80 0.93
N PRO A 105 19.17 -4.78 0.10
CA PRO A 105 19.44 -6.19 0.33
C PRO A 105 20.94 -6.49 0.38
N VAL A 106 21.31 -7.49 1.18
CA VAL A 106 22.66 -8.04 1.27
C VAL A 106 22.66 -9.52 0.92
N SER A 107 21.66 -10.26 1.40
CA SER A 107 21.42 -11.64 0.99
C SER A 107 19.93 -11.96 1.08
N TYR A 108 19.54 -13.15 0.65
CA TYR A 108 18.17 -13.64 0.81
C TYR A 108 17.96 -14.48 2.08
N ALA A 109 18.91 -14.44 3.03
CA ALA A 109 18.71 -15.01 4.36
C ALA A 109 17.60 -14.25 5.10
N LEU A 110 16.78 -14.93 5.90
CA LEU A 110 15.68 -14.30 6.63
C LEU A 110 16.13 -13.81 8.01
N GLU A 111 17.15 -12.96 8.01
CA GLU A 111 17.77 -12.37 9.19
C GLU A 111 17.72 -10.84 9.08
N SER A 112 16.67 -10.23 9.63
CA SER A 112 16.37 -8.80 9.47
C SER A 112 16.24 -8.11 10.83
N ARG A 113 16.11 -6.77 10.81
CA ARG A 113 15.80 -5.97 12.02
C ARG A 113 14.60 -6.49 12.82
N SER A 114 13.65 -7.17 12.17
CA SER A 114 12.45 -7.65 12.86
C SER A 114 12.54 -9.05 13.46
N GLY A 115 13.61 -9.79 13.17
CA GLY A 115 13.84 -11.09 13.77
C GLY A 115 14.55 -12.08 12.85
N THR A 116 14.68 -13.27 13.42
CA THR A 116 15.36 -14.43 12.84
C THR A 116 14.43 -15.23 11.92
N ARG A 117 15.02 -16.16 11.16
CA ARG A 117 14.25 -17.10 10.32
C ARG A 117 13.22 -17.90 11.12
N ALA A 118 13.57 -18.34 12.32
CA ALA A 118 12.65 -19.10 13.17
C ALA A 118 11.42 -18.28 13.59
N GLN A 119 11.62 -17.00 13.92
CA GLN A 119 10.53 -16.07 14.25
C GLN A 119 9.67 -15.77 13.01
N PHE A 120 10.27 -15.72 11.82
CA PHE A 120 9.55 -15.51 10.57
C PHE A 120 8.59 -16.68 10.29
N ILE A 121 9.10 -17.91 10.38
CA ILE A 121 8.31 -19.13 10.18
C ILE A 121 7.17 -19.21 11.21
N ASN A 122 7.46 -18.88 12.47
CA ASN A 122 6.43 -18.85 13.51
C ASN A 122 5.32 -17.85 13.18
N MET A 123 5.67 -16.64 12.74
CA MET A 123 4.72 -15.61 12.35
C MET A 123 3.85 -16.06 11.17
N VAL A 124 4.44 -16.59 10.10
CA VAL A 124 3.69 -17.06 8.93
C VAL A 124 2.69 -18.15 9.33
N ASN A 125 3.11 -19.12 10.13
CA ASN A 125 2.23 -20.21 10.58
C ASN A 125 1.07 -19.71 11.45
N ARG A 126 1.34 -18.80 12.39
CA ARG A 126 0.32 -18.25 13.29
C ARG A 126 -0.67 -17.34 12.55
N CYS A 127 -0.18 -16.48 11.65
CA CYS A 127 -1.06 -15.67 10.81
C CYS A 127 -1.95 -16.53 9.92
N LYS A 128 -1.39 -17.57 9.27
CA LYS A 128 -2.16 -18.52 8.47
C LYS A 128 -3.24 -19.23 9.30
N ALA A 129 -2.92 -19.65 10.52
CA ALA A 129 -3.89 -20.28 11.44
C ALA A 129 -5.01 -19.31 11.86
N ALA A 130 -4.71 -18.01 11.95
CA ALA A 130 -5.70 -16.96 12.20
C ALA A 130 -6.49 -16.53 10.94
N GLY A 131 -6.25 -17.16 9.78
CA GLY A 131 -6.90 -16.80 8.51
C GLY A 131 -6.36 -15.53 7.84
N VAL A 132 -5.18 -15.06 8.27
CA VAL A 132 -4.52 -13.85 7.76
C VAL A 132 -3.34 -14.25 6.86
N ASP A 133 -3.42 -13.89 5.58
CA ASP A 133 -2.36 -14.09 4.61
C ASP A 133 -1.15 -13.20 4.95
N VAL A 134 0.08 -13.68 4.73
CA VAL A 134 1.28 -12.83 4.83
C VAL A 134 1.74 -12.45 3.43
N TYR A 135 1.89 -11.14 3.19
CA TYR A 135 2.51 -10.60 1.98
C TYR A 135 3.91 -10.07 2.32
N ALA A 136 4.93 -10.69 1.74
CA ALA A 136 6.31 -10.23 1.95
C ALA A 136 6.64 -9.06 1.01
N ASP A 137 7.23 -8.00 1.55
CA ASP A 137 7.85 -6.95 0.75
C ASP A 137 9.17 -7.47 0.16
N ALA A 138 9.20 -7.68 -1.15
CA ALA A 138 10.29 -8.32 -1.87
C ALA A 138 11.08 -7.26 -2.67
N VAL A 139 12.29 -6.96 -2.19
CA VAL A 139 13.24 -6.06 -2.84
C VAL A 139 14.13 -6.87 -3.76
N ILE A 140 13.80 -6.86 -5.06
CA ILE A 140 14.40 -7.73 -6.07
C ILE A 140 14.94 -6.96 -7.30
N ASN A 141 14.82 -5.63 -7.31
CA ASN A 141 15.40 -4.78 -8.35
C ASN A 141 16.92 -4.61 -8.18
N HIS A 142 17.35 -4.39 -6.94
CA HIS A 142 18.70 -3.94 -6.64
C HIS A 142 19.23 -4.59 -5.37
N MET A 143 20.53 -4.37 -5.12
CA MET A 143 21.21 -4.65 -3.85
C MET A 143 21.64 -3.32 -3.19
N SER A 144 22.63 -3.32 -2.30
CA SER A 144 23.07 -2.11 -1.60
C SER A 144 23.80 -1.09 -2.48
N ALA A 145 23.65 0.20 -2.15
CA ALA A 145 24.47 1.29 -2.67
C ALA A 145 25.84 1.42 -1.97
N SER A 146 26.05 0.73 -0.84
CA SER A 146 27.26 0.86 -0.03
C SER A 146 28.47 0.23 -0.74
N SER A 147 29.64 0.85 -0.62
CA SER A 147 30.88 0.32 -1.21
C SER A 147 31.26 -1.04 -0.61
N ALA A 148 31.10 -1.20 0.70
CA ALA A 148 31.23 -2.45 1.43
C ALA A 148 30.50 -2.37 2.78
N GLY A 149 30.24 -3.53 3.39
CA GLY A 149 29.64 -3.58 4.72
C GLY A 149 29.42 -5.00 5.22
N THR A 150 28.67 -5.10 6.32
CA THR A 150 28.17 -6.36 6.87
C THR A 150 26.67 -6.21 7.11
N GLY A 151 25.90 -7.13 6.55
CA GLY A 151 24.44 -7.14 6.69
C GLY A 151 23.99 -7.52 8.10
N THR A 152 22.69 -7.39 8.35
CA THR A 152 22.07 -7.73 9.64
C THR A 152 22.18 -9.22 10.01
N GLY A 153 22.43 -10.09 9.04
CA GLY A 153 22.66 -11.53 9.20
C GLY A 153 24.14 -11.92 9.23
N GLY A 154 25.06 -10.95 9.20
CA GLY A 154 26.51 -11.18 9.27
C GLY A 154 27.19 -11.38 7.92
N THR A 155 26.48 -11.29 6.79
CA THR A 155 27.08 -11.44 5.46
C THR A 155 27.91 -10.21 5.12
N THR A 156 29.21 -10.40 4.87
CA THR A 156 30.08 -9.35 4.34
C THR A 156 29.85 -9.18 2.84
N TYR A 157 29.78 -7.94 2.35
CA TYR A 157 29.53 -7.64 0.94
C TYR A 157 30.34 -6.43 0.46
N THR A 158 30.47 -6.30 -0.86
CA THR A 158 30.82 -5.05 -1.54
C THR A 158 29.74 -4.68 -2.54
N LYS A 159 29.77 -3.45 -3.09
CA LYS A 159 28.68 -2.91 -3.93
C LYS A 159 28.15 -3.88 -5.00
N TYR A 160 29.04 -4.64 -5.65
CA TYR A 160 28.69 -5.61 -6.70
C TYR A 160 29.13 -7.04 -6.40
N ASN A 161 29.43 -7.37 -5.13
CA ASN A 161 29.80 -8.73 -4.74
C ASN A 161 29.14 -9.12 -3.42
N TYR A 162 28.21 -10.06 -3.52
CA TYR A 162 27.39 -10.61 -2.45
C TYR A 162 27.67 -12.12 -2.39
N PRO A 163 28.61 -12.58 -1.54
CA PRO A 163 29.16 -13.93 -1.58
C PRO A 163 28.10 -15.03 -1.62
N GLY A 164 28.24 -15.96 -2.56
CA GLY A 164 27.30 -17.07 -2.75
C GLY A 164 25.98 -16.69 -3.44
N LEU A 165 25.74 -15.40 -3.70
CA LEU A 165 24.51 -14.91 -4.32
C LEU A 165 24.76 -14.17 -5.64
N TYR A 166 25.46 -13.03 -5.62
CA TYR A 166 25.70 -12.20 -6.81
C TYR A 166 27.17 -11.76 -6.91
N ALA A 167 27.67 -11.68 -8.15
CA ALA A 167 28.96 -11.11 -8.50
C ALA A 167 28.77 -9.98 -9.53
N SER A 168 29.84 -9.28 -9.90
CA SER A 168 29.75 -8.07 -10.74
C SER A 168 29.03 -8.27 -12.07
N GLY A 169 29.12 -9.46 -12.68
CA GLY A 169 28.42 -9.79 -13.93
C GLY A 169 26.92 -10.01 -13.80
N ASP A 170 26.38 -10.07 -12.58
CA ASP A 170 24.94 -10.15 -12.28
C ASP A 170 24.27 -8.76 -12.21
N PHE A 171 25.05 -7.67 -12.35
CA PHE A 171 24.56 -6.29 -12.30
C PHE A 171 24.66 -5.62 -13.66
N HIS A 172 23.80 -4.63 -13.89
CA HIS A 172 23.95 -3.72 -15.03
C HIS A 172 25.24 -2.91 -14.91
N THR A 173 25.72 -2.40 -16.05
CA THR A 173 26.83 -1.44 -16.02
C THR A 173 26.38 -0.18 -15.28
N ALA A 174 27.17 0.26 -14.31
CA ALA A 174 26.79 1.38 -13.45
C ALA A 174 26.48 2.66 -14.26
N CYS A 175 25.28 3.19 -14.03
CA CYS A 175 24.80 4.48 -14.52
C CYS A 175 23.74 5.00 -13.55
N SER A 176 23.42 6.30 -13.57
CA SER A 176 22.35 6.86 -12.74
C SER A 176 21.06 7.04 -13.53
N ILE A 177 19.94 6.80 -12.85
CA ILE A 177 18.63 7.21 -13.38
C ILE A 177 18.57 8.74 -13.36
N ASN A 178 18.50 9.35 -14.53
CA ASN A 178 18.43 10.80 -14.71
C ASN A 178 17.50 11.24 -15.85
N ASN A 179 16.85 10.29 -16.55
CA ASN A 179 15.94 10.56 -17.64
C ASN A 179 14.72 9.61 -17.61
N TYR A 180 13.66 10.04 -16.92
CA TYR A 180 12.38 9.31 -16.86
C TYR A 180 11.61 9.26 -18.20
N GLY A 181 12.05 10.03 -19.21
CA GLY A 181 11.55 9.91 -20.59
C GLY A 181 12.20 8.77 -21.38
N ASN A 182 13.13 8.01 -20.77
CA ASN A 182 13.79 6.86 -21.38
C ASN A 182 13.63 5.61 -20.50
N ALA A 183 12.82 4.64 -20.95
CA ALA A 183 12.59 3.40 -20.22
C ALA A 183 13.87 2.59 -19.97
N ALA A 184 14.85 2.66 -20.86
CA ALA A 184 16.14 2.00 -20.72
C ALA A 184 16.95 2.58 -19.55
N ASN A 185 16.99 3.91 -19.43
CA ASN A 185 17.61 4.56 -18.28
C ASN A 185 16.85 4.30 -16.97
N VAL A 186 15.52 4.17 -17.00
CA VAL A 186 14.73 3.93 -15.78
C VAL A 186 14.91 2.53 -15.21
N GLN A 187 15.17 1.51 -16.04
CA GLN A 187 15.17 0.10 -15.59
C GLN A 187 16.53 -0.60 -15.67
N ASP A 188 17.55 0.04 -16.24
CA ASP A 188 18.90 -0.56 -16.39
C ASP A 188 19.99 0.29 -15.71
N CYS A 189 19.60 1.35 -14.98
CA CYS A 189 20.51 2.21 -14.23
C CYS A 189 20.16 2.22 -12.75
N GLU A 190 21.15 2.57 -11.93
CA GLU A 190 21.06 2.58 -10.48
C GLU A 190 20.09 3.67 -9.98
N LEU A 191 18.99 3.23 -9.37
CA LEU A 191 18.12 4.08 -8.58
C LEU A 191 18.90 4.57 -7.35
N VAL A 192 19.20 5.88 -7.29
CA VAL A 192 19.96 6.52 -6.19
C VAL A 192 21.26 5.79 -5.81
N GLY A 193 21.92 5.15 -6.78
CA GLY A 193 23.20 4.45 -6.59
C GLY A 193 23.08 3.01 -6.06
N LEU A 194 21.86 2.48 -5.91
CA LEU A 194 21.60 1.08 -5.56
C LEU A 194 22.06 0.17 -6.69
N ALA A 195 22.85 -0.86 -6.37
CA ALA A 195 23.43 -1.76 -7.37
C ALA A 195 22.33 -2.53 -8.12
N ASP A 196 22.14 -2.21 -9.39
CA ASP A 196 20.98 -2.63 -10.18
C ASP A 196 21.15 -4.02 -10.80
N LEU A 197 20.24 -4.95 -10.51
CA LEU A 197 20.34 -6.34 -10.94
C LEU A 197 19.98 -6.47 -12.41
N LYS A 198 20.78 -7.26 -13.12
CA LYS A 198 20.61 -7.55 -14.56
C LYS A 198 19.48 -8.56 -14.79
N THR A 199 18.23 -8.13 -14.64
CA THR A 199 17.06 -9.02 -14.63
C THR A 199 16.75 -9.71 -15.96
N GLU A 200 17.38 -9.31 -17.06
CA GLU A 200 17.33 -10.04 -18.33
C GLU A 200 18.19 -11.32 -18.33
N SER A 201 19.12 -11.44 -17.37
CA SER A 201 19.94 -12.65 -17.17
C SER A 201 19.12 -13.79 -16.60
N THR A 202 19.11 -14.95 -17.28
CA THR A 202 18.42 -16.16 -16.81
C THR A 202 18.88 -16.61 -15.43
N THR A 203 20.18 -16.47 -15.13
CA THR A 203 20.75 -16.80 -13.82
C THR A 203 20.23 -15.87 -12.72
N VAL A 204 20.14 -14.56 -12.99
CA VAL A 204 19.61 -13.57 -12.04
C VAL A 204 18.13 -13.85 -11.78
N ARG A 205 17.33 -14.05 -12.84
CA ARG A 205 15.91 -14.43 -12.72
C ARG A 205 15.72 -15.67 -11.86
N GLN A 206 16.54 -16.71 -12.06
CA GLN A 206 16.45 -17.94 -11.26
C GLN A 206 16.80 -17.71 -9.79
N LYS A 207 17.83 -16.90 -9.49
CA LYS A 207 18.19 -16.56 -8.10
C LYS A 207 17.06 -15.80 -7.39
N ILE A 208 16.45 -14.83 -8.07
CA ILE A 208 15.27 -14.10 -7.56
C ILE A 208 14.08 -15.04 -7.37
N ALA A 209 13.77 -15.88 -8.38
CA ALA A 209 12.68 -16.84 -8.29
C ALA A 209 12.87 -17.82 -7.13
N ASN A 210 14.10 -18.31 -6.89
CA ASN A 210 14.42 -19.18 -5.76
C ASN A 210 14.14 -18.50 -4.42
N TYR A 211 14.43 -17.20 -4.29
CA TYR A 211 14.08 -16.44 -3.09
C TYR A 211 12.55 -16.40 -2.88
N LEU A 212 11.79 -16.00 -3.89
CA LEU A 212 10.33 -15.93 -3.81
C LEU A 212 9.69 -17.32 -3.57
N ILE A 213 10.19 -18.37 -4.24
CA ILE A 213 9.79 -19.76 -4.01
C ILE A 213 10.06 -20.17 -2.56
N SER A 214 11.23 -19.81 -2.01
CA SER A 214 11.56 -20.15 -0.62
C SER A 214 10.61 -19.50 0.39
N LEU A 215 10.17 -18.26 0.13
CA LEU A 215 9.16 -17.59 0.95
C LEU A 215 7.80 -18.29 0.82
N ALA A 216 7.39 -18.64 -0.40
CA ALA A 216 6.14 -19.35 -0.66
C ALA A 216 6.12 -20.76 -0.02
N ASP A 217 7.25 -21.47 -0.03
CA ASP A 217 7.42 -22.77 0.64
C ASP A 217 7.27 -22.64 2.18
N LEU A 218 7.63 -21.50 2.76
CA LEU A 218 7.39 -21.19 4.17
C LEU A 218 5.95 -20.79 4.48
N GLY A 219 5.10 -20.64 3.46
CA GLY A 219 3.67 -20.31 3.61
C GLY A 219 3.33 -18.84 3.38
N VAL A 220 4.26 -18.01 2.91
CA VAL A 220 3.94 -16.65 2.44
C VAL A 220 2.93 -16.74 1.30
N ALA A 221 1.85 -15.98 1.42
CA ALA A 221 0.70 -16.06 0.51
C ALA A 221 0.81 -15.12 -0.69
N GLY A 222 1.71 -14.15 -0.63
CA GLY A 222 1.94 -13.21 -1.73
C GLY A 222 3.10 -12.25 -1.51
N PHE A 223 3.31 -11.36 -2.48
CA PHE A 223 4.43 -10.44 -2.53
C PHE A 223 3.98 -9.02 -2.89
N ARG A 224 4.52 -8.04 -2.18
CA ARG A 224 4.67 -6.66 -2.68
C ARG A 224 6.01 -6.61 -3.39
N ILE A 225 6.05 -6.35 -4.69
CA ILE A 225 7.32 -6.22 -5.43
C ILE A 225 7.75 -4.76 -5.39
N ASP A 226 8.84 -4.49 -4.66
CA ASP A 226 9.45 -3.17 -4.53
C ASP A 226 9.99 -2.65 -5.86
N ALA A 227 9.92 -1.33 -6.06
CA ALA A 227 10.56 -0.65 -7.16
C ALA A 227 10.25 -1.29 -8.54
N THR A 228 9.05 -1.84 -8.73
CA THR A 228 8.72 -2.62 -9.94
C THR A 228 8.87 -1.78 -11.21
N LYS A 229 8.62 -0.46 -11.13
CA LYS A 229 8.88 0.48 -12.24
C LYS A 229 10.30 0.35 -12.83
N HIS A 230 11.27 -0.01 -12.00
CA HIS A 230 12.69 -0.13 -12.32
C HIS A 230 13.08 -1.53 -12.79
N ILE A 231 12.15 -2.49 -12.82
CA ILE A 231 12.36 -3.81 -13.38
C ILE A 231 11.66 -3.88 -14.74
N GLN A 232 12.29 -4.47 -15.75
CA GLN A 232 11.65 -4.62 -17.04
C GLN A 232 10.43 -5.58 -16.94
N PRO A 233 9.24 -5.25 -17.50
CA PRO A 233 8.01 -6.03 -17.30
C PRO A 233 8.07 -7.49 -17.74
N VAL A 234 8.71 -7.80 -18.87
CA VAL A 234 8.85 -9.19 -19.35
C VAL A 234 9.83 -9.99 -18.49
N ASP A 235 10.87 -9.35 -17.95
CA ASP A 235 11.83 -9.99 -17.06
C ASP A 235 11.17 -10.37 -15.73
N LEU A 236 10.36 -9.46 -15.18
CA LEU A 236 9.54 -9.75 -14.01
C LEU A 236 8.48 -10.83 -14.31
N ASP A 237 7.83 -10.82 -15.47
CA ASP A 237 6.90 -11.87 -15.87
C ASP A 237 7.57 -13.25 -15.94
N GLU A 238 8.80 -13.34 -16.44
CA GLU A 238 9.59 -14.59 -16.45
C GLU A 238 9.96 -15.07 -15.03
N ILE A 239 10.30 -14.15 -14.12
CA ILE A 239 10.51 -14.48 -12.70
C ILE A 239 9.21 -15.05 -12.09
N LEU A 240 8.07 -14.39 -12.31
CA LEU A 240 6.78 -14.83 -11.80
C LEU A 240 6.33 -16.15 -12.41
N LYS A 241 6.65 -16.43 -13.68
CA LYS A 241 6.42 -17.74 -14.32
C LYS A 241 7.12 -18.87 -13.56
N LEU A 242 8.39 -18.69 -13.19
CA LEU A 242 9.13 -19.68 -12.42
C LEU A 242 8.45 -19.96 -11.06
N VAL A 243 8.06 -18.90 -10.35
CA VAL A 243 7.38 -18.99 -9.04
C VAL A 243 6.02 -19.68 -9.16
N ASN A 244 5.21 -19.30 -10.15
CA ASN A 244 3.88 -19.86 -10.37
C ASN A 244 3.93 -21.32 -10.82
N ASN A 245 4.90 -21.69 -11.66
CA ASN A 245 5.10 -23.07 -12.09
C ASN A 245 5.56 -23.97 -10.94
N ASP A 246 6.45 -23.49 -10.07
CA ASP A 246 6.84 -24.21 -8.86
C ASP A 246 5.65 -24.43 -7.92
N ALA A 247 4.85 -23.38 -7.67
CA ALA A 247 3.64 -23.48 -6.85
C ALA A 247 2.68 -24.54 -7.43
N LEU A 248 2.42 -24.49 -8.74
CA LEU A 248 1.57 -25.45 -9.42
C LEU A 248 2.11 -26.88 -9.33
N ALA A 249 3.41 -27.08 -9.56
CA ALA A 249 4.06 -28.40 -9.49
C ALA A 249 3.98 -29.02 -8.09
N LYS A 250 3.96 -28.20 -7.04
CA LYS A 250 3.78 -28.62 -5.64
C LYS A 250 2.31 -28.68 -5.20
N GLY A 251 1.35 -28.45 -6.10
CA GLY A 251 -0.08 -28.41 -5.76
C GLY A 251 -0.48 -27.26 -4.83
N ARG A 252 0.32 -26.19 -4.79
CA ARG A 252 0.05 -24.98 -3.99
C ARG A 252 -0.73 -23.95 -4.82
N ALA A 253 -1.47 -23.09 -4.13
CA ALA A 253 -2.00 -21.88 -4.75
C ALA A 253 -0.84 -20.99 -5.24
N ARG A 254 -1.04 -20.33 -6.38
CA ARG A 254 -0.11 -19.32 -6.88
C ARG A 254 -0.08 -18.15 -5.88
N PRO A 255 1.11 -17.65 -5.48
CA PRO A 255 1.18 -16.48 -4.62
C PRO A 255 0.49 -15.27 -5.25
N TYR A 256 -0.21 -14.49 -4.43
CA TYR A 256 -0.73 -13.19 -4.86
C TYR A 256 0.43 -12.22 -5.10
N VAL A 257 0.34 -11.35 -6.10
CA VAL A 257 1.37 -10.35 -6.39
C VAL A 257 0.71 -8.99 -6.49
N PHE A 258 1.35 -7.98 -5.90
CA PHE A 258 1.12 -6.60 -6.31
C PHE A 258 2.42 -5.85 -6.46
N ALA A 259 2.49 -5.02 -7.50
CA ALA A 259 3.69 -4.35 -7.96
C ALA A 259 3.64 -2.85 -7.64
N GLU A 260 4.72 -2.33 -7.09
CA GLU A 260 4.89 -0.89 -6.93
C GLU A 260 5.32 -0.25 -8.25
N VAL A 261 4.38 0.48 -8.87
CA VAL A 261 4.66 1.26 -10.08
C VAL A 261 4.14 2.67 -9.91
N ILE A 262 5.05 3.61 -9.68
CA ILE A 262 4.74 5.04 -9.59
C ILE A 262 4.74 5.63 -11.00
N GLY A 263 3.55 5.90 -11.56
CA GLY A 263 3.40 6.59 -12.83
C GLY A 263 3.31 8.10 -12.69
N ALA A 264 3.96 8.84 -13.59
CA ALA A 264 3.69 10.26 -13.80
C ALA A 264 3.54 10.58 -15.29
N GLY A 265 2.83 11.68 -15.58
CA GLY A 265 2.60 12.13 -16.96
C GLY A 265 3.92 12.47 -17.66
N GLY A 266 4.10 11.95 -18.88
CA GLY A 266 5.29 12.21 -19.71
C GLY A 266 6.45 11.25 -19.46
N GLU A 267 6.34 10.33 -18.50
CA GLU A 267 7.37 9.30 -18.28
C GLU A 267 7.18 8.10 -19.22
N ALA A 268 8.30 7.46 -19.59
CA ALA A 268 8.32 6.36 -20.56
C ALA A 268 7.77 5.04 -19.99
N VAL A 269 7.79 4.86 -18.67
CA VAL A 269 7.30 3.65 -17.97
C VAL A 269 6.05 4.02 -17.18
N GLN A 270 4.96 3.30 -17.42
CA GLN A 270 3.64 3.56 -16.86
C GLN A 270 3.06 2.32 -16.16
N PRO A 271 2.14 2.47 -15.18
CA PRO A 271 1.49 1.35 -14.49
C PRO A 271 0.88 0.30 -15.43
N ARG A 272 0.28 0.75 -16.55
CA ARG A 272 -0.33 -0.11 -17.57
C ARG A 272 0.64 -1.11 -18.21
N ASP A 273 1.94 -0.83 -18.20
CA ASP A 273 2.96 -1.69 -18.82
C ASP A 273 3.15 -2.99 -18.03
N TYR A 274 2.63 -3.05 -16.80
CA TYR A 274 2.71 -4.20 -15.89
C TYR A 274 1.38 -4.95 -15.71
N TYR A 275 0.30 -4.56 -16.42
CA TYR A 275 -1.01 -5.19 -16.23
C TYR A 275 -1.01 -6.70 -16.51
N GLY A 276 -0.20 -7.15 -17.47
CA GLY A 276 -0.12 -8.56 -17.86
C GLY A 276 0.78 -9.44 -16.99
N LEU A 277 1.39 -8.90 -15.92
CA LEU A 277 2.28 -9.66 -15.06
C LEU A 277 1.60 -10.93 -14.52
N GLY A 278 2.28 -12.07 -14.68
CA GLY A 278 1.84 -13.38 -14.21
C GLY A 278 0.74 -14.01 -15.07
N TYR A 279 0.17 -13.30 -16.04
CA TYR A 279 -0.96 -13.78 -16.84
C TYR A 279 -0.60 -15.09 -17.58
N SER A 280 0.57 -15.13 -18.21
CA SER A 280 1.02 -16.27 -19.01
C SER A 280 1.27 -17.56 -18.20
N SER A 281 1.44 -17.45 -16.87
CA SER A 281 1.54 -18.59 -15.95
C SER A 281 0.25 -18.88 -15.18
N GLY A 282 -0.86 -18.23 -15.56
CA GLY A 282 -2.17 -18.36 -14.90
C GLY A 282 -2.24 -17.67 -13.53
N GLY A 283 -1.31 -16.77 -13.24
CA GLY A 283 -1.35 -15.89 -12.08
C GLY A 283 -2.11 -14.58 -12.37
N ALA A 284 -2.12 -13.71 -11.37
CA ALA A 284 -2.64 -12.36 -11.46
C ALA A 284 -1.75 -11.44 -10.62
N ALA A 285 -1.56 -10.22 -11.10
CA ALA A 285 -0.86 -9.16 -10.36
C ALA A 285 -1.71 -7.88 -10.36
N ASP A 286 -1.77 -7.22 -9.21
CA ASP A 286 -2.34 -5.89 -9.05
C ASP A 286 -1.22 -4.84 -9.01
N ILE A 287 -1.55 -3.57 -9.23
CA ILE A 287 -0.59 -2.46 -9.27
C ILE A 287 -1.01 -1.41 -8.23
N THR A 288 -0.04 -0.80 -7.57
CA THR A 288 -0.28 0.33 -6.65
C THR A 288 -0.86 1.53 -7.40
N GLU A 289 -2.07 1.97 -7.03
CA GLU A 289 -2.74 3.13 -7.63
C GLU A 289 -2.41 4.41 -6.86
N PHE A 290 -1.25 5.01 -7.17
CA PHE A 290 -0.81 6.25 -6.55
C PHE A 290 -1.72 7.45 -6.83
N THR A 291 -2.55 7.40 -7.89
CA THR A 291 -3.50 8.48 -8.20
C THR A 291 -4.64 8.52 -7.17
N PHE A 292 -5.01 7.36 -6.61
CA PHE A 292 -6.09 7.25 -5.62
C PHE A 292 -5.79 8.07 -4.37
N ARG A 293 -4.52 8.24 -3.98
CA ARG A 293 -4.13 9.04 -2.82
C ARG A 293 -4.65 10.47 -2.89
N PHE A 294 -4.82 11.04 -4.09
CA PHE A 294 -5.30 12.41 -4.26
C PHE A 294 -6.79 12.59 -3.90
N THR A 295 -7.53 11.50 -3.66
CA THR A 295 -8.83 11.58 -2.98
C THR A 295 -8.71 12.24 -1.61
N SER A 296 -7.55 12.12 -0.94
CA SER A 296 -7.28 12.75 0.33
C SER A 296 -7.31 14.29 0.27
N HIS A 297 -7.05 14.89 -0.89
CA HIS A 297 -7.15 16.34 -1.06
C HIS A 297 -8.58 16.85 -0.84
N LYS A 298 -9.61 16.01 -1.09
CA LYS A 298 -11.01 16.33 -0.80
C LYS A 298 -11.26 16.42 0.70
N PHE A 299 -10.59 15.57 1.47
CA PHE A 299 -10.65 15.60 2.92
C PHE A 299 -9.80 16.76 3.46
N GLN A 300 -8.53 16.88 3.07
CA GLN A 300 -7.64 17.92 3.59
C GLN A 300 -7.93 19.33 3.05
N GLN A 301 -8.83 19.46 2.07
CA GLN A 301 -9.18 20.71 1.39
C GLN A 301 -7.97 21.43 0.74
N VAL A 302 -7.01 20.65 0.24
CA VAL A 302 -5.74 21.15 -0.29
C VAL A 302 -5.94 21.98 -1.56
N GLY A 303 -5.39 23.20 -1.57
CA GLY A 303 -5.39 24.05 -2.77
C GLY A 303 -6.72 24.74 -3.09
N GLY A 304 -7.70 24.70 -2.19
CA GLY A 304 -9.01 25.32 -2.37
C GLY A 304 -9.94 24.56 -3.33
N ASN A 305 -11.25 24.79 -3.22
CA ASN A 305 -12.29 24.15 -4.05
C ASN A 305 -12.24 22.61 -4.08
N GLN A 306 -11.77 22.01 -2.99
CA GLN A 306 -11.79 20.56 -2.78
C GLN A 306 -12.89 20.23 -1.79
N TYR A 307 -13.83 19.39 -2.21
CA TYR A 307 -15.02 19.06 -1.42
C TYR A 307 -15.30 17.57 -1.49
N LEU A 308 -15.84 16.99 -0.42
CA LEU A 308 -16.25 15.58 -0.42
C LEU A 308 -17.35 15.30 -1.47
N ALA A 309 -18.21 16.27 -1.78
CA ALA A 309 -19.21 16.17 -2.85
C ALA A 309 -18.61 15.80 -4.23
N GLN A 310 -17.34 16.14 -4.48
CA GLN A 310 -16.65 15.80 -5.74
C GLN A 310 -16.26 14.32 -5.84
N LEU A 311 -16.46 13.54 -4.76
CA LEU A 311 -16.30 12.09 -4.75
C LEU A 311 -17.57 11.37 -5.24
N ASN A 312 -18.59 12.11 -5.67
CA ASN A 312 -19.82 11.55 -6.23
C ASN A 312 -19.52 10.79 -7.54
N PRO A 313 -19.81 9.48 -7.62
CA PRO A 313 -19.61 8.70 -8.85
C PRO A 313 -20.59 9.10 -9.96
N ASN A 314 -21.70 9.75 -9.62
CA ASN A 314 -22.70 10.29 -10.54
C ASN A 314 -22.63 11.84 -10.60
N GLY A 315 -21.49 12.42 -10.20
CA GLY A 315 -21.26 13.86 -10.27
C GLY A 315 -21.20 14.39 -11.71
N LEU A 316 -20.74 15.63 -11.85
CA LEU A 316 -20.60 16.28 -13.16
C LEU A 316 -19.74 15.42 -14.11
N SER A 317 -20.23 15.20 -15.33
CA SER A 317 -19.54 14.41 -16.35
C SER A 317 -18.16 14.99 -16.66
N GLY A 318 -17.13 14.14 -16.64
CA GLY A 318 -15.73 14.51 -16.77
C GLY A 318 -15.05 14.92 -15.45
N SER A 319 -15.76 14.90 -14.33
CA SER A 319 -15.20 15.21 -12.99
C SER A 319 -15.72 14.29 -11.88
N GLN A 320 -16.70 13.43 -12.17
CA GLN A 320 -17.21 12.43 -11.24
C GLN A 320 -16.11 11.45 -10.84
N PHE A 321 -16.16 10.93 -9.61
CA PHE A 321 -15.20 9.92 -9.18
C PHE A 321 -15.37 8.62 -9.99
N SER A 322 -14.49 8.41 -10.97
CA SER A 322 -14.56 7.31 -11.91
C SER A 322 -13.20 7.04 -12.53
N VAL A 323 -13.01 5.82 -13.06
CA VAL A 323 -11.79 5.40 -13.76
C VAL A 323 -11.39 6.42 -14.84
N ALA A 324 -12.33 6.80 -15.71
CA ALA A 324 -12.05 7.69 -16.83
C ALA A 324 -11.74 9.14 -16.38
N ALA A 325 -12.59 9.74 -15.54
CA ALA A 325 -12.45 11.17 -15.20
C ALA A 325 -11.24 11.45 -14.29
N TRP A 326 -10.81 10.47 -13.50
CA TRP A 326 -9.68 10.62 -12.58
C TRP A 326 -8.41 9.94 -13.09
N ASN A 327 -8.42 9.38 -14.30
CA ASN A 327 -7.30 8.63 -14.87
C ASN A 327 -6.81 7.51 -13.93
N LEU A 328 -7.75 6.82 -13.28
CA LEU A 328 -7.45 5.68 -12.44
C LEU A 328 -7.32 4.43 -13.32
N MET A 329 -6.64 3.41 -12.82
CA MET A 329 -6.58 2.09 -13.42
C MET A 329 -7.90 1.32 -13.22
N PRO A 330 -8.12 0.20 -13.94
CA PRO A 330 -9.24 -0.71 -13.66
C PRO A 330 -9.29 -1.10 -12.18
N SER A 331 -10.49 -1.12 -11.61
CA SER A 331 -10.69 -1.36 -10.17
C SER A 331 -10.22 -2.73 -9.70
N ASP A 332 -10.20 -3.71 -10.59
CA ASP A 332 -9.73 -5.08 -10.36
C ASP A 332 -8.23 -5.25 -10.60
N LYS A 333 -7.51 -4.13 -10.82
CA LYS A 333 -6.06 -4.02 -10.87
C LYS A 333 -5.47 -3.15 -9.77
N ALA A 334 -6.28 -2.31 -9.14
CA ALA A 334 -5.77 -1.30 -8.22
C ALA A 334 -5.59 -1.84 -6.80
N VAL A 335 -4.35 -1.81 -6.28
CA VAL A 335 -4.12 -1.71 -4.84
C VAL A 335 -4.20 -0.24 -4.45
N VAL A 336 -5.16 0.11 -3.59
CA VAL A 336 -5.44 1.50 -3.22
C VAL A 336 -5.03 1.78 -1.78
N PHE A 337 -4.53 2.99 -1.55
CA PHE A 337 -4.13 3.46 -0.23
C PHE A 337 -4.20 4.99 -0.21
N LEU A 338 -4.40 5.56 0.98
CA LEU A 338 -4.36 7.01 1.19
C LEU A 338 -2.92 7.51 1.38
N GLU A 339 -2.09 6.65 1.97
CA GLU A 339 -0.66 6.84 2.16
C GLU A 339 0.03 5.47 2.19
N ASN A 340 1.32 5.44 1.83
CA ASN A 340 2.20 4.30 2.12
C ASN A 340 3.36 4.77 3.02
N HIS A 341 4.37 3.91 3.20
CA HIS A 341 5.51 4.21 4.04
C HIS A 341 6.41 5.32 3.45
N ASP A 342 6.47 5.51 2.14
CA ASP A 342 7.20 6.61 1.49
C ASP A 342 6.43 7.93 1.51
N THR A 343 5.19 7.93 1.01
CA THR A 343 4.42 9.16 0.77
C THR A 343 4.07 9.91 2.05
N GLN A 344 4.02 9.22 3.19
CA GLN A 344 3.82 9.87 4.49
C GLN A 344 5.04 10.72 4.93
N ARG A 345 6.23 10.43 4.37
CA ARG A 345 7.50 11.13 4.62
C ARG A 345 7.78 12.24 3.62
N GLU A 346 7.21 12.16 2.41
CA GLU A 346 7.35 13.18 1.36
C GLU A 346 6.95 14.59 1.80
N ASP A 347 7.61 15.60 1.24
CA ASP A 347 7.20 17.00 1.41
C ASP A 347 5.96 17.33 0.57
N GLY A 348 5.10 18.21 1.09
CA GLY A 348 3.90 18.67 0.41
C GLY A 348 2.60 18.06 0.94
N SER A 349 1.60 17.98 0.05
CA SER A 349 0.25 17.53 0.38
C SER A 349 0.10 16.02 0.32
N GLY A 350 -0.67 15.50 1.27
CA GLY A 350 -0.89 14.07 1.46
C GLY A 350 -1.44 13.87 2.85
N ILE A 351 -2.43 12.99 2.98
CA ILE A 351 -3.01 12.68 4.27
C ILE A 351 -2.14 11.68 5.00
N ARG A 352 -2.08 11.82 6.31
CA ARG A 352 -1.33 10.93 7.17
C ARG A 352 -1.92 10.84 8.56
N TYR A 353 -1.39 9.93 9.37
CA TYR A 353 -1.82 9.77 10.76
C TYR A 353 -1.88 11.08 11.57
N THR A 354 -1.03 12.08 11.27
CA THR A 354 -1.03 13.38 11.98
C THR A 354 -2.23 14.26 11.66
N ASP A 355 -2.98 13.97 10.59
CA ASP A 355 -4.25 14.64 10.25
C ASP A 355 -5.42 14.13 11.12
N GLY A 356 -5.16 13.17 12.02
CA GLY A 356 -6.07 12.74 13.08
C GLY A 356 -7.43 12.30 12.55
N VAL A 357 -8.49 12.97 13.02
CA VAL A 357 -9.87 12.64 12.63
C VAL A 357 -10.10 12.73 11.12
N VAL A 358 -9.40 13.62 10.42
CA VAL A 358 -9.51 13.75 8.96
C VAL A 358 -8.99 12.47 8.28
N HIS A 359 -7.88 11.92 8.78
CA HIS A 359 -7.33 10.64 8.32
C HIS A 359 -8.28 9.48 8.59
N ARG A 360 -8.93 9.45 9.76
CA ARG A 360 -9.98 8.47 10.07
C ARG A 360 -11.13 8.52 9.06
N LEU A 361 -11.68 9.71 8.81
CA LEU A 361 -12.82 9.86 7.89
C LEU A 361 -12.47 9.45 6.45
N ALA A 362 -11.25 9.74 6.00
CA ALA A 362 -10.78 9.30 4.70
C ALA A 362 -10.67 7.78 4.60
N ASN A 363 -10.17 7.10 5.64
CA ASN A 363 -10.12 5.63 5.69
C ASN A 363 -11.52 5.01 5.69
N ILE A 364 -12.46 5.56 6.48
CA ILE A 364 -13.86 5.12 6.46
C ILE A 364 -14.44 5.22 5.04
N TRP A 365 -14.20 6.33 4.34
CA TRP A 365 -14.64 6.49 2.97
C TRP A 365 -13.98 5.46 2.03
N MET A 366 -12.64 5.31 2.07
CA MET A 366 -11.92 4.34 1.24
C MET A 366 -12.46 2.92 1.41
N LEU A 367 -12.76 2.50 2.64
CA LEU A 367 -13.28 1.17 2.94
C LEU A 367 -14.74 0.99 2.49
N ALA A 368 -15.53 2.07 2.48
CA ALA A 368 -16.90 2.06 1.97
C ALA A 368 -16.99 2.08 0.43
N GLN A 369 -15.96 2.56 -0.26
CA GLN A 369 -15.90 2.65 -1.73
C GLN A 369 -15.71 1.27 -2.39
N PRO A 370 -16.39 0.93 -3.49
CA PRO A 370 -16.19 -0.35 -4.19
C PRO A 370 -14.86 -0.45 -4.95
N TYR A 371 -14.16 0.67 -5.14
CA TYR A 371 -12.96 0.74 -5.97
C TYR A 371 -11.73 0.12 -5.27
N GLY A 372 -10.97 -0.69 -6.02
CA GLY A 372 -9.67 -1.23 -5.63
C GLY A 372 -9.64 -2.25 -4.48
N TYR A 373 -8.43 -2.71 -4.18
CA TYR A 373 -8.08 -3.54 -3.02
C TYR A 373 -7.36 -2.68 -1.97
N PRO A 374 -8.01 -2.28 -0.86
CA PRO A 374 -7.45 -1.31 0.06
C PRO A 374 -6.31 -1.88 0.93
N SER A 375 -5.25 -1.09 1.04
CA SER A 375 -4.19 -1.22 2.04
C SER A 375 -4.33 -0.13 3.09
N ILE A 376 -4.40 -0.52 4.37
CA ILE A 376 -4.34 0.40 5.49
C ILE A 376 -2.89 0.47 5.97
N MET A 377 -2.31 1.66 5.98
CA MET A 377 -1.00 1.89 6.58
C MET A 377 -1.10 1.77 8.10
N SER A 378 -0.16 1.06 8.73
CA SER A 378 0.06 1.10 10.18
C SER A 378 1.46 1.64 10.46
N SER A 379 1.52 2.89 10.92
CA SER A 379 2.75 3.68 11.02
C SER A 379 3.36 3.67 12.44
N TYR A 380 4.52 4.31 12.55
CA TYR A 380 5.07 4.82 13.80
C TYR A 380 5.30 6.34 13.69
N GLY A 381 5.36 7.04 14.82
CA GLY A 381 5.57 8.48 14.89
C GLY A 381 7.02 8.87 14.57
N PHE A 382 7.22 9.83 13.68
CA PHE A 382 8.55 10.32 13.28
C PHE A 382 8.53 11.84 13.05
N ASP A 383 9.68 12.49 13.20
CA ASP A 383 9.80 13.93 12.96
C ASP A 383 9.84 14.20 11.45
N ARG A 384 9.02 15.14 10.97
CA ARG A 384 8.97 15.51 9.55
C ARG A 384 9.67 16.83 9.24
N ALA A 385 10.16 17.54 10.25
CA ALA A 385 10.75 18.87 10.07
C ALA A 385 12.10 18.85 9.35
N ASN A 386 12.76 17.70 9.29
CA ASN A 386 14.09 17.55 8.68
C ASN A 386 14.29 16.13 8.12
N THR A 387 15.35 15.94 7.33
CA THR A 387 15.68 14.65 6.70
C THR A 387 15.96 13.55 7.72
N ALA A 388 16.70 13.85 8.79
CA ALA A 388 17.04 12.86 9.81
C ALA A 388 15.79 12.27 10.50
N GLY A 389 14.78 13.10 10.72
CA GLY A 389 13.49 12.68 11.25
C GLY A 389 12.70 11.80 10.28
N LYS A 390 12.65 12.17 8.99
CA LYS A 390 11.98 11.38 7.94
C LYS A 390 12.62 10.01 7.75
N ASP A 391 13.93 9.95 7.95
CA ASP A 391 14.74 8.74 7.84
C ASP A 391 14.73 7.91 9.12
N ALA A 392 14.18 8.42 10.23
CA ALA A 392 14.20 7.75 11.51
C ALA A 392 13.56 6.35 11.42
N GLY A 393 14.22 5.37 12.05
CA GLY A 393 13.71 4.01 12.18
C GLY A 393 12.57 3.88 13.19
N PRO A 394 12.06 2.65 13.37
CA PRO A 394 10.95 2.38 14.26
C PRO A 394 11.32 2.55 15.75
N PRO A 395 10.31 2.68 16.63
CA PRO A 395 10.52 2.56 18.07
C PRO A 395 11.14 1.21 18.46
N ALA A 396 11.95 1.19 19.52
CA ALA A 396 12.57 -0.05 20.00
C ALA A 396 11.58 -0.98 20.74
N THR A 397 10.47 -0.42 21.24
CA THR A 397 9.43 -1.13 22.00
C THR A 397 8.58 -2.04 21.11
N ALA A 398 8.01 -3.09 21.70
CA ALA A 398 7.13 -4.02 20.99
C ALA A 398 5.84 -3.33 20.52
N ALA A 399 5.49 -3.46 19.24
CA ALA A 399 4.37 -2.72 18.67
C ALA A 399 3.01 -3.19 19.21
N SER A 400 2.83 -4.50 19.32
CA SER A 400 1.57 -5.14 19.70
C SER A 400 1.01 -4.68 21.07
N SER A 401 1.88 -4.21 21.96
CA SER A 401 1.53 -3.77 23.32
C SER A 401 1.65 -2.25 23.53
N ASN A 402 2.14 -1.50 22.54
CA ASN A 402 2.49 -0.08 22.70
C ASN A 402 1.87 0.83 21.63
N CYS A 403 0.75 0.39 21.04
CA CYS A 403 -0.06 1.24 20.17
C CYS A 403 -0.57 2.48 20.92
N ALA A 404 -0.55 3.63 20.24
CA ALA A 404 -0.98 4.89 20.80
C ALA A 404 -2.48 4.88 21.09
N ALA A 405 -2.83 4.70 22.37
CA ALA A 405 -4.23 4.73 22.84
C ALA A 405 -4.94 6.05 22.55
N SER A 406 -4.19 7.12 22.29
CA SER A 406 -4.71 8.45 22.04
C SER A 406 -5.13 8.69 20.59
N TRP A 407 -4.75 7.85 19.60
CA TRP A 407 -5.09 8.12 18.20
C TRP A 407 -6.63 8.18 18.03
N PRO A 408 -7.17 9.28 17.48
CA PRO A 408 -6.57 10.21 16.53
C PRO A 408 -6.01 11.50 17.15
N ALA A 409 -5.93 11.62 18.48
CA ALA A 409 -5.10 12.63 19.11
C ALA A 409 -3.61 12.30 18.83
N THR A 410 -2.98 13.17 18.05
CA THR A 410 -1.70 12.94 17.36
C THR A 410 -0.62 12.37 18.29
N PRO A 411 -0.23 11.10 18.09
CA PRO A 411 0.83 10.48 18.87
C PRO A 411 2.17 11.15 18.55
N GLY A 412 3.02 11.31 19.57
CA GLY A 412 4.34 11.91 19.41
C GLY A 412 5.32 11.02 18.65
N VAL A 413 6.45 11.61 18.23
CA VAL A 413 7.61 10.89 17.68
C VAL A 413 7.98 9.71 18.59
N GLY A 414 8.26 8.55 18.00
CA GLY A 414 8.62 7.33 18.73
C GLY A 414 7.43 6.49 19.24
N SER A 415 6.18 6.84 18.89
CA SER A 415 4.99 6.05 19.23
C SER A 415 4.63 5.08 18.11
N TRP A 416 4.08 3.90 18.42
CA TRP A 416 3.38 3.09 17.41
C TRP A 416 1.99 3.67 17.18
N ILE A 417 1.64 4.02 15.93
CA ILE A 417 0.36 4.69 15.65
C ILE A 417 -0.79 3.68 15.64
N CYS A 418 -0.62 2.58 14.90
CA CYS A 418 -1.60 1.49 14.81
C CYS A 418 -2.98 1.95 14.29
N GLU A 419 -3.01 2.65 13.16
CA GLU A 419 -4.22 3.15 12.51
C GLU A 419 -5.24 2.01 12.25
N HIS A 420 -4.75 0.80 11.99
CA HIS A 420 -5.59 -0.40 11.80
C HIS A 420 -6.31 -0.86 13.07
N ARG A 421 -5.89 -0.41 14.26
CA ARG A 421 -6.57 -0.70 15.53
C ARG A 421 -7.66 0.31 15.88
N ASP A 422 -7.71 1.44 15.18
CA ASP A 422 -8.80 2.39 15.38
C ASP A 422 -10.14 1.70 15.17
N ALA A 423 -11.00 1.70 16.19
CA ALA A 423 -12.24 0.92 16.14
C ALA A 423 -13.10 1.28 14.92
N ALA A 424 -13.17 2.56 14.56
CA ALA A 424 -13.94 3.01 13.40
C ALA A 424 -13.34 2.53 12.07
N ILE A 425 -12.01 2.48 11.93
CA ILE A 425 -11.36 1.92 10.74
C ILE A 425 -11.46 0.39 10.73
N ALA A 426 -11.10 -0.27 11.84
CA ALA A 426 -11.06 -1.72 11.95
C ALA A 426 -12.43 -2.37 11.68
N ASN A 427 -13.51 -1.76 12.19
CA ASN A 427 -14.86 -2.27 11.96
C ASN A 427 -15.32 -2.08 10.50
N MET A 428 -14.77 -1.10 9.79
CA MET A 428 -15.07 -0.87 8.37
C MET A 428 -14.49 -1.95 7.45
N VAL A 429 -13.57 -2.80 7.93
CA VAL A 429 -13.13 -4.00 7.21
C VAL A 429 -14.28 -4.99 7.03
N ALA A 430 -15.01 -5.27 8.11
CA ALA A 430 -16.20 -6.12 8.06
C ALA A 430 -17.34 -5.46 7.26
N PHE A 431 -17.50 -4.13 7.37
CA PHE A 431 -18.42 -3.38 6.51
C PHE A 431 -18.11 -3.63 5.04
N ARG A 432 -16.86 -3.43 4.60
CA ARG A 432 -16.43 -3.60 3.19
C ARG A 432 -16.78 -4.99 2.67
N LYS A 433 -16.47 -6.02 3.46
CA LYS A 433 -16.76 -7.41 3.13
C LYS A 433 -18.26 -7.67 3.02
N GLN A 434 -19.08 -7.15 3.94
CA GLN A 434 -20.54 -7.28 3.88
C GLN A 434 -21.13 -6.69 2.59
N VAL A 435 -20.57 -5.57 2.14
CA VAL A 435 -21.12 -4.83 0.99
C VAL A 435 -20.45 -5.18 -0.34
N ALA A 436 -19.56 -6.18 -0.36
CA ALA A 436 -18.86 -6.63 -1.57
C ALA A 436 -19.85 -6.92 -2.72
N GLY A 437 -19.48 -6.55 -3.95
CA GLY A 437 -20.31 -6.75 -5.15
C GLY A 437 -21.48 -5.77 -5.31
N THR A 438 -21.76 -4.88 -4.35
CA THR A 438 -22.84 -3.88 -4.50
C THR A 438 -22.33 -2.56 -5.10
N ALA A 439 -23.19 -1.88 -5.86
CA ALA A 439 -22.91 -0.53 -6.38
C ALA A 439 -23.14 0.56 -5.31
N ILE A 440 -22.60 1.76 -5.54
CA ILE A 440 -23.01 2.95 -4.80
C ILE A 440 -24.41 3.37 -5.24
N THR A 441 -25.33 3.50 -4.29
CA THR A 441 -26.72 3.94 -4.49
C THR A 441 -27.08 5.01 -3.46
N ASN A 442 -28.21 5.71 -3.66
CA ASN A 442 -28.72 6.75 -2.75
C ASN A 442 -27.65 7.78 -2.34
N TRP A 443 -26.81 8.20 -3.29
CA TRP A 443 -25.83 9.25 -3.02
C TRP A 443 -26.54 10.55 -2.63
N TRP A 444 -26.04 11.19 -1.59
CA TRP A 444 -26.38 12.53 -1.19
C TRP A 444 -25.11 13.30 -0.83
N ASP A 445 -25.08 14.58 -1.16
CA ASP A 445 -24.12 15.53 -0.66
C ASP A 445 -24.78 16.90 -0.47
N ASN A 446 -24.15 17.78 0.30
CA ASN A 446 -24.59 19.17 0.48
C ASN A 446 -23.88 20.16 -0.47
N GLY A 447 -23.26 19.68 -1.54
CA GLY A 447 -22.39 20.48 -2.41
C GLY A 447 -21.00 20.79 -1.82
N ALA A 448 -20.71 20.35 -0.60
CA ALA A 448 -19.48 20.63 0.12
C ALA A 448 -18.93 19.36 0.82
N ASN A 449 -18.83 19.36 2.15
CA ASN A 449 -18.08 18.36 2.94
C ASN A 449 -18.97 17.45 3.79
N ALA A 450 -20.27 17.42 3.53
CA ALA A 450 -21.15 16.39 4.06
C ALA A 450 -21.64 15.49 2.92
N ILE A 451 -21.41 14.19 3.05
CA ILE A 451 -21.82 13.18 2.07
C ILE A 451 -22.48 12.00 2.76
N ALA A 452 -23.35 11.30 2.04
CA ALA A 452 -23.88 10.01 2.45
C ALA A 452 -24.17 9.15 1.22
N PHE A 453 -24.02 7.84 1.35
CA PHE A 453 -24.37 6.91 0.28
C PHE A 453 -24.59 5.51 0.83
N SER A 454 -25.31 4.71 0.05
CA SER A 454 -25.54 3.29 0.31
C SER A 454 -24.65 2.43 -0.59
N ARG A 455 -24.45 1.20 -0.15
CA ARG A 455 -23.84 0.12 -0.93
C ARG A 455 -24.91 -0.95 -1.14
N GLY A 456 -25.70 -0.75 -2.20
CA GLY A 456 -26.99 -1.41 -2.40
C GLY A 456 -27.88 -1.28 -1.16
N GLY A 457 -28.58 -2.36 -0.80
CA GLY A 457 -29.30 -2.48 0.48
C GLY A 457 -28.49 -3.13 1.60
N GLN A 458 -27.17 -3.29 1.44
CA GLN A 458 -26.31 -4.04 2.37
C GLN A 458 -25.57 -3.17 3.38
N GLY A 459 -25.41 -1.87 3.10
CA GLY A 459 -24.80 -0.94 4.03
C GLY A 459 -24.97 0.51 3.62
N PHE A 460 -24.76 1.40 4.58
CA PHE A 460 -24.93 2.85 4.44
C PHE A 460 -23.85 3.56 5.23
N VAL A 461 -23.31 4.64 4.66
CA VAL A 461 -22.30 5.51 5.30
C VAL A 461 -22.71 6.97 5.13
N ALA A 462 -22.56 7.75 6.20
CA ALA A 462 -22.65 9.20 6.17
C ALA A 462 -21.41 9.81 6.84
N ILE A 463 -20.83 10.85 6.23
CA ILE A 463 -19.63 11.53 6.71
C ILE A 463 -19.94 13.02 6.75
N ASN A 464 -19.66 13.65 7.90
CA ASN A 464 -19.74 15.09 8.05
C ASN A 464 -18.34 15.66 8.35
N ARG A 465 -17.77 16.35 7.37
CA ARG A 465 -16.56 17.18 7.53
C ARG A 465 -16.88 18.66 7.36
N GLU A 466 -18.07 19.10 7.75
CA GLU A 466 -18.35 20.50 7.96
C GLU A 466 -17.89 20.95 9.35
N GLY A 467 -17.82 22.27 9.56
CA GLY A 467 -17.67 22.87 10.89
C GLY A 467 -18.97 22.90 11.70
N SER A 468 -20.10 22.52 11.10
CA SER A 468 -21.43 22.53 11.71
C SER A 468 -22.08 21.14 11.67
N ASN A 469 -23.11 20.98 12.49
CA ASN A 469 -23.86 19.74 12.59
C ASN A 469 -24.78 19.54 11.35
N VAL A 470 -24.89 18.30 10.87
CA VAL A 470 -25.79 17.91 9.78
C VAL A 470 -26.88 17.00 10.34
N GLN A 471 -28.10 17.53 10.40
CA GLN A 471 -29.26 16.78 10.89
C GLN A 471 -30.30 16.65 9.78
N ARG A 472 -30.49 15.43 9.25
CA ARG A 472 -31.54 15.15 8.26
C ARG A 472 -31.91 13.68 8.16
N SER A 473 -33.04 13.40 7.53
CA SER A 473 -33.41 12.06 7.11
C SER A 473 -32.68 11.69 5.81
N PHE A 474 -32.03 10.53 5.80
CA PHE A 474 -31.29 9.97 4.67
C PHE A 474 -32.01 8.74 4.13
N GLN A 475 -32.13 8.60 2.81
CA GLN A 475 -32.54 7.34 2.20
C GLN A 475 -31.37 6.36 2.24
N THR A 476 -31.49 5.30 3.04
CA THR A 476 -30.42 4.31 3.22
C THR A 476 -30.53 3.12 2.28
N GLY A 477 -31.72 2.87 1.72
CA GLY A 477 -32.01 1.65 0.95
C GLY A 477 -31.89 0.35 1.74
N MET A 478 -31.63 0.41 3.05
CA MET A 478 -31.54 -0.74 3.94
C MET A 478 -32.92 -1.17 4.43
N ALA A 479 -33.07 -2.43 4.82
CA ALA A 479 -34.32 -2.93 5.40
C ALA A 479 -34.60 -2.26 6.76
N ALA A 480 -35.88 -2.06 7.09
CA ALA A 480 -36.28 -1.48 8.37
C ALA A 480 -35.74 -2.28 9.57
N GLY A 481 -35.34 -1.57 10.62
CA GLY A 481 -34.82 -2.14 11.86
C GLY A 481 -33.77 -1.27 12.54
N ASN A 482 -33.24 -1.78 13.65
CA ASN A 482 -32.17 -1.12 14.40
C ASN A 482 -30.82 -1.71 13.98
N TYR A 483 -29.84 -0.83 13.75
CA TYR A 483 -28.49 -1.20 13.34
C TYR A 483 -27.48 -0.57 14.29
N CYS A 484 -26.40 -1.29 14.58
CA CYS A 484 -25.28 -0.73 15.32
C CYS A 484 -24.40 0.11 14.40
N ASP A 485 -24.16 1.36 14.79
CA ASP A 485 -23.20 2.23 14.11
C ASP A 485 -21.78 1.75 14.36
N VAL A 486 -21.18 1.14 13.33
CA VAL A 486 -19.89 0.46 13.45
C VAL A 486 -18.72 1.40 13.71
N THR A 487 -18.91 2.71 13.52
CA THR A 487 -17.89 3.71 13.88
C THR A 487 -17.82 3.95 15.39
N THR A 488 -18.86 3.57 16.14
CA THR A 488 -18.96 3.78 17.60
C THR A 488 -19.10 2.49 18.40
N GLY A 489 -19.50 1.38 17.78
CA GLY A 489 -19.53 0.07 18.44
C GLY A 489 -20.13 -1.03 17.57
N LEU A 490 -20.05 -2.28 18.03
CA LEU A 490 -20.56 -3.45 17.30
C LEU A 490 -21.80 -4.03 18.00
N LYS A 491 -22.49 -4.94 17.30
CA LYS A 491 -23.54 -5.78 17.84
C LYS A 491 -22.96 -6.76 18.86
N ASN A 492 -23.58 -6.80 20.04
CA ASN A 492 -23.28 -7.73 21.12
C ASN A 492 -24.59 -8.38 21.58
N GLY A 493 -24.86 -9.59 21.06
CA GLY A 493 -26.14 -10.26 21.27
C GLY A 493 -27.29 -9.45 20.65
N THR A 494 -28.20 -8.93 21.47
CA THR A 494 -29.37 -8.15 21.04
C THR A 494 -29.22 -6.64 21.27
N VAL A 495 -28.04 -6.17 21.65
CA VAL A 495 -27.75 -4.75 21.90
C VAL A 495 -26.57 -4.28 21.05
N CYS A 496 -26.43 -2.96 20.92
CA CYS A 496 -25.24 -2.33 20.34
C CYS A 496 -24.35 -1.81 21.46
N ASP A 497 -23.04 -2.09 21.37
CA ASP A 497 -22.05 -1.50 22.29
C ASP A 497 -21.86 0.01 22.05
N GLY A 498 -22.28 0.50 20.88
CA GLY A 498 -22.22 1.90 20.46
C GLY A 498 -23.60 2.47 20.12
N ASN A 499 -23.61 3.47 19.23
CA ASN A 499 -24.85 4.12 18.83
C ASN A 499 -25.76 3.19 18.02
N VAL A 500 -27.07 3.41 18.14
CA VAL A 500 -28.10 2.72 17.35
C VAL A 500 -28.62 3.65 16.28
N VAL A 501 -28.73 3.16 15.05
CA VAL A 501 -29.43 3.82 13.95
C VAL A 501 -30.71 3.04 13.65
N THR A 502 -31.85 3.71 13.74
CA THR A 502 -33.14 3.13 13.34
C THR A 502 -33.44 3.48 11.89
N VAL A 503 -33.59 2.45 11.06
CA VAL A 503 -34.08 2.55 9.68
C VAL A 503 -35.59 2.31 9.70
N ALA A 504 -36.35 3.28 9.20
CA ALA A 504 -37.81 3.23 9.13
C ALA A 504 -38.30 2.29 8.02
N ALA A 505 -39.62 2.05 7.99
CA ALA A 505 -40.27 1.16 7.02
C ALA A 505 -40.05 1.57 5.55
N ASP A 506 -39.84 2.85 5.29
CA ASP A 506 -39.57 3.42 3.96
C ASP A 506 -38.07 3.44 3.59
N GLY A 507 -37.21 2.82 4.41
CA GLY A 507 -35.76 2.76 4.22
C GLY A 507 -35.01 4.01 4.67
N THR A 508 -35.69 5.01 5.23
CA THR A 508 -35.04 6.24 5.70
C THR A 508 -34.49 6.14 7.11
N ALA A 509 -33.44 6.90 7.43
CA ALA A 509 -32.88 7.02 8.77
C ALA A 509 -32.62 8.50 9.12
N MET A 510 -33.10 8.93 10.28
CA MET A 510 -32.87 10.26 10.82
C MET A 510 -31.52 10.30 11.54
N LEU A 511 -30.53 10.98 10.97
CA LEU A 511 -29.19 11.09 11.57
C LEU A 511 -28.86 12.50 12.02
N ASN A 512 -28.08 12.59 13.10
CA ASN A 512 -27.52 13.81 13.65
C ASN A 512 -25.98 13.70 13.66
N LEU A 513 -25.34 14.20 12.61
CA LEU A 513 -23.89 14.06 12.39
C LEU A 513 -23.18 15.32 12.89
N ALA A 514 -22.47 15.22 14.00
CA ALA A 514 -21.62 16.30 14.52
C ALA A 514 -20.45 16.60 13.55
N PRO A 515 -19.82 17.79 13.63
CA PRO A 515 -18.61 18.12 12.87
C PRO A 515 -17.52 17.05 13.00
N ASN A 516 -16.87 16.69 11.90
CA ASN A 516 -15.81 15.69 11.83
C ASN A 516 -16.20 14.29 12.35
N THR A 517 -17.41 13.83 12.04
CA THR A 517 -17.89 12.49 12.41
C THR A 517 -18.37 11.69 11.22
N ALA A 518 -18.53 10.39 11.42
CA ALA A 518 -19.14 9.49 10.46
C ALA A 518 -20.06 8.50 11.18
N VAL A 519 -21.09 8.06 10.47
CA VAL A 519 -21.96 6.93 10.83
C VAL A 519 -21.85 5.89 9.73
N ALA A 520 -21.72 4.63 10.11
CA ALA A 520 -21.73 3.52 9.15
C ALA A 520 -22.53 2.34 9.72
N ILE A 521 -23.45 1.80 8.93
CA ILE A 521 -24.28 0.65 9.31
C ILE A 521 -24.32 -0.37 8.18
N HIS A 522 -24.37 -1.66 8.50
CA HIS A 522 -24.49 -2.72 7.49
C HIS A 522 -25.37 -3.87 7.95
N ALA A 523 -25.85 -4.69 7.01
CA ALA A 523 -26.82 -5.75 7.26
C ALA A 523 -26.37 -6.77 8.32
N GLY A 524 -25.06 -7.02 8.43
CA GLY A 524 -24.46 -7.88 9.46
C GLY A 524 -24.48 -7.31 10.88
N GLN A 525 -24.87 -6.04 11.07
CA GLN A 525 -24.93 -5.35 12.36
C GLN A 525 -26.36 -4.90 12.69
N LYS A 526 -27.36 -5.51 12.06
CA LYS A 526 -28.78 -5.34 12.40
C LYS A 526 -29.11 -6.10 13.68
N LEU A 527 -29.86 -5.52 14.61
CA LEU A 527 -30.34 -6.18 15.84
C LEU A 527 -31.38 -7.27 15.55
#